data_AF-A0A2V8F030-F1
#
_entry.id   AF-A0A2V8F030-F1
#
_cell.length_a   1.000
_cell.length_b   1.000
_cell.length_c   1.000
_cell.angle_alpha   90.00
_cell.angle_beta   90.00
_cell.angle_gamma   90.00
#
_symmetry.space_group_name_H-M   'P 1'
#
loop_
_entity.id
_entity.type
_entity.pdbx_description
1 polymer ?
#
loop_
_entity_poly.entity_id
_entity_poly.type
_entity_poly.pdbx_seq_one_letter_code
_entity_poly.pdbx_strand_id
1 'polypeptide(L)'
;MHPDLQEAIEFHNAIIAEGSKALVGYDTAKALANIVLLSEIPTTYDKSEQRQVNLRGVPGVGKTFFGVILAAISDAKFARLQGRADLQPTEVVGFQMINPATGALVTEFGPLASAEVILLDEINRIPLKSQSAFLEGLQDRTVTVG
;
A
#
# COMPACT_ATOMS: atom_id res chain seq x y z
N MET A 1 -21.95 17.65 16.46
CA MET A 1 -20.79 16.80 16.14
C MET A 1 -19.53 17.60 16.42
N HIS A 2 -18.42 16.95 16.77
CA HIS A 2 -17.11 17.59 16.89
C HIS A 2 -16.71 18.19 15.52
N PRO A 3 -16.16 19.40 15.43
CA PRO A 3 -15.77 20.03 14.16
C PRO A 3 -14.86 19.12 13.31
N ASP A 4 -13.87 18.49 13.93
CA ASP A 4 -12.92 17.59 13.28
C ASP A 4 -13.60 16.34 12.66
N LEU A 5 -14.71 15.88 13.25
CA LEU A 5 -15.48 14.76 12.70
C LEU A 5 -16.22 15.18 11.43
N GLN A 6 -16.71 16.41 11.37
CA GLN A 6 -17.37 16.96 10.20
C GLN A 6 -16.39 17.07 9.04
N GLU A 7 -15.20 17.61 9.30
CA GLU A 7 -14.11 17.73 8.32
C GLU A 7 -13.66 16.36 7.79
N ALA A 8 -13.50 15.37 8.66
CA ALA A 8 -13.14 14.01 8.26
C ALA A 8 -14.22 13.34 7.38
N ILE A 9 -15.50 13.56 7.68
CA ILE A 9 -16.62 13.05 6.87
C ILE A 9 -16.66 13.73 5.50
N GLU A 10 -16.45 15.05 5.45
CA GLU A 10 -16.42 15.81 4.20
C GLU A 10 -15.24 15.36 3.32
N PHE A 11 -14.06 15.17 3.91
CA PHE A 11 -12.91 14.62 3.22
C PHE A 11 -13.21 13.21 2.71
N HIS A 12 -13.78 12.34 3.54
CA HIS A 12 -14.16 10.98 3.13
C HIS A 12 -15.06 10.99 1.90
N ASN A 13 -16.12 11.82 1.92
CA ASN A 13 -17.07 11.92 0.83
C ASN A 13 -16.43 12.49 -0.44
N ALA A 14 -15.49 13.44 -0.32
CA ALA A 14 -14.75 13.98 -1.45
C ALA A 14 -13.90 12.90 -2.15
N ILE A 15 -13.17 12.07 -1.38
CA ILE A 15 -12.38 10.95 -1.93
C ILE A 15 -13.28 9.93 -2.65
N ILE A 16 -14.42 9.59 -2.07
CA ILE A 16 -15.36 8.63 -2.68
C ILE A 16 -16.00 9.21 -3.95
N ALA A 17 -16.36 10.48 -3.96
CA ALA A 17 -16.90 11.15 -5.13
C ALA A 17 -15.89 11.17 -6.27
N GLU A 18 -14.63 11.52 -5.99
CA GLU A 18 -13.56 11.52 -6.99
C GLU A 18 -13.24 10.11 -7.49
N GLY A 19 -13.10 9.14 -6.58
CA GLY A 19 -12.91 7.74 -6.93
C GLY A 19 -14.04 7.17 -7.77
N SER A 20 -15.28 7.66 -7.62
CA SER A 20 -16.44 7.23 -8.41
C SER A 20 -16.48 7.77 -9.84
N LYS A 21 -15.82 8.92 -10.11
CA LYS A 21 -15.63 9.40 -11.49
C LYS A 21 -14.71 8.48 -12.30
N ALA A 22 -13.77 7.85 -11.60
CA ALA A 22 -12.73 7.01 -12.16
C ALA A 22 -13.07 5.52 -12.17
N LEU A 23 -13.80 5.04 -11.16
CA LEU A 23 -14.15 3.63 -10.99
C LEU A 23 -15.65 3.50 -10.71
N VAL A 24 -16.37 2.99 -11.71
CA VAL A 24 -17.81 2.68 -11.61
C VAL A 24 -17.99 1.37 -10.83
N GLY A 25 -18.86 1.39 -9.83
CA GLY A 25 -19.07 0.27 -8.89
C GLY A 25 -18.01 0.21 -7.79
N TYR A 26 -17.91 -0.94 -7.11
CA TYR A 26 -16.98 -1.16 -5.99
C TYR A 26 -17.16 -0.19 -4.80
N ASP A 27 -18.37 0.33 -4.57
CA ASP A 27 -18.62 1.39 -3.59
C ASP A 27 -18.17 1.02 -2.17
N THR A 28 -18.42 -0.22 -1.74
CA THR A 28 -17.91 -0.75 -0.46
C THR A 28 -16.38 -0.78 -0.41
N ALA A 29 -15.72 -1.17 -1.51
CA ALA A 29 -14.27 -1.27 -1.55
C ALA A 29 -13.60 0.12 -1.56
N LYS A 30 -14.23 1.08 -2.25
CA LYS A 30 -13.81 2.49 -2.24
C LYS A 30 -13.90 3.06 -0.83
N ALA A 31 -15.03 2.83 -0.15
CA ALA A 31 -15.26 3.26 1.23
C ALA A 31 -14.26 2.63 2.21
N LEU A 32 -14.04 1.32 2.12
CA LEU A 32 -13.11 0.60 2.98
C LEU A 32 -11.66 1.06 2.79
N ALA A 33 -11.20 1.23 1.55
CA ALA A 33 -9.84 1.67 1.29
C ALA A 33 -9.60 3.09 1.80
N ASN A 34 -10.59 3.98 1.66
CA ASN A 34 -10.50 5.31 2.21
C ASN A 34 -10.49 5.30 3.75
N ILE A 35 -11.36 4.51 4.38
CA ILE A 35 -11.34 4.33 5.84
C ILE A 35 -9.97 3.82 6.28
N VAL A 36 -9.37 2.85 5.58
CA VAL A 36 -8.04 2.33 5.92
C VAL A 36 -6.95 3.39 5.80
N LEU A 37 -7.00 4.25 4.78
CA LEU A 37 -6.02 5.33 4.63
C LEU A 37 -6.14 6.41 5.72
N LEU A 38 -7.37 6.76 6.09
CA LEU A 38 -7.64 7.80 7.09
C LEU A 38 -7.51 7.28 8.52
N SER A 39 -7.66 5.97 8.71
CA SER A 39 -7.36 5.33 9.97
C SER A 39 -5.85 5.24 10.08
N GLU A 40 -5.24 5.74 11.15
CA GLU A 40 -3.88 5.34 11.56
C GLU A 40 -3.81 3.85 11.96
N ILE A 41 -4.72 3.02 11.46
CA ILE A 41 -4.85 1.59 11.68
C ILE A 41 -4.19 0.94 10.46
N PRO A 42 -2.98 0.37 10.60
CA PRO A 42 -2.13 -0.03 9.48
C PRO A 42 -2.69 -1.22 8.68
N THR A 43 -3.71 -1.88 9.24
CA THR A 43 -4.51 -2.94 8.61
C THR A 43 -5.78 -3.03 9.44
N THR A 44 -6.97 -2.84 8.87
CA THR A 44 -8.20 -3.17 9.63
C THR A 44 -8.16 -4.65 10.00
N TYR A 45 -8.06 -4.90 11.31
CA TYR A 45 -8.10 -6.23 11.88
C TYR A 45 -9.57 -6.67 11.95
N ASP A 46 -10.05 -7.30 10.89
CA ASP A 46 -11.27 -8.09 10.99
C ASP A 46 -10.96 -9.33 11.85
N LYS A 47 -11.52 -9.37 13.07
CA LYS A 47 -11.38 -10.50 14.01
C LYS A 47 -11.92 -11.81 13.44
N SER A 48 -12.77 -11.76 12.42
CA SER A 48 -13.34 -12.94 11.76
C SER A 48 -12.55 -13.42 10.53
N GLU A 49 -11.80 -12.54 9.85
CA GLU A 49 -11.21 -12.82 8.53
C GLU A 49 -9.68 -12.68 8.41
N GLN A 50 -8.96 -12.13 9.40
CA GLN A 50 -7.49 -11.93 9.37
C GLN A 50 -6.96 -11.29 8.06
N ARG A 51 -7.53 -10.17 7.59
CA ARG A 51 -7.19 -9.67 6.23
C ARG A 51 -6.90 -8.17 6.12
N GLN A 52 -5.73 -7.91 5.55
CA GLN A 52 -5.41 -6.78 4.67
C GLN A 52 -6.56 -6.55 3.66
N VAL A 53 -6.89 -5.29 3.36
CA VAL A 53 -7.89 -4.97 2.32
C VAL A 53 -7.33 -5.41 0.96
N ASN A 54 -7.75 -6.60 0.56
CA ASN A 54 -7.39 -7.19 -0.72
C ASN A 54 -8.51 -6.90 -1.72
N LEU A 55 -8.23 -6.03 -2.69
CA LEU A 55 -9.15 -5.75 -3.79
C LEU A 55 -9.19 -6.94 -4.77
N ARG A 56 -9.86 -8.04 -4.43
CA ARG A 56 -10.05 -9.17 -5.34
C ARG A 56 -11.04 -8.83 -6.44
N GLY A 57 -10.74 -9.22 -7.68
CA GLY A 57 -11.63 -9.04 -8.84
C GLY A 57 -10.88 -9.31 -10.13
N VAL A 58 -11.62 -9.38 -11.23
CA VAL A 58 -11.09 -9.73 -12.56
C VAL A 58 -9.94 -8.79 -12.98
N PRO A 59 -8.85 -9.31 -13.59
CA PRO A 59 -7.78 -8.47 -14.14
C PRO A 59 -8.34 -7.40 -15.09
N GLY A 60 -7.81 -6.18 -15.03
CA GLY A 60 -8.22 -5.09 -15.92
C GLY A 60 -9.38 -4.19 -15.43
N VAL A 61 -9.95 -4.43 -14.23
CA VAL A 61 -11.09 -3.65 -13.70
C VAL A 61 -10.71 -2.43 -12.86
N GLY A 62 -9.62 -1.74 -13.17
CA GLY A 62 -9.30 -0.43 -12.56
C GLY A 62 -8.78 -0.46 -11.12
N LYS A 63 -8.41 -1.63 -10.57
CA LYS A 63 -7.80 -1.76 -9.22
C LYS A 63 -6.51 -0.96 -9.08
N THR A 64 -5.67 -1.04 -10.12
CA THR A 64 -4.43 -0.26 -10.21
C THR A 64 -4.71 1.24 -10.27
N PHE A 65 -5.75 1.63 -11.00
CA PHE A 65 -6.17 3.03 -11.12
C PHE A 65 -6.66 3.58 -9.78
N PHE A 66 -7.38 2.77 -9.01
CA PHE A 66 -7.86 3.15 -7.69
C PHE A 66 -6.74 3.41 -6.67
N GLY A 67 -5.69 2.58 -6.65
CA GLY A 67 -4.52 2.84 -5.79
C GLY A 67 -3.80 4.14 -6.14
N VAL A 68 -3.67 4.44 -7.44
CA VAL A 68 -3.07 5.69 -7.94
C VAL A 68 -3.91 6.90 -7.55
N ILE A 69 -5.24 6.80 -7.68
CA ILE A 69 -6.16 7.89 -7.35
C ILE A 69 -6.15 8.18 -5.86
N LEU A 70 -6.16 7.16 -5.02
CA LEU A 70 -6.10 7.34 -3.58
C LEU A 70 -4.82 8.06 -3.16
N ALA A 71 -3.66 7.64 -3.68
CA ALA A 71 -2.39 8.30 -3.38
C ALA A 71 -2.34 9.75 -3.88
N ALA A 72 -2.88 10.01 -5.08
CA ALA A 72 -2.94 11.36 -5.66
C ALA A 72 -3.85 12.30 -4.84
N ILE A 73 -4.98 11.80 -4.32
CA ILE A 73 -5.89 12.60 -3.51
C ILE A 73 -5.31 12.84 -2.10
N SER A 74 -4.48 11.94 -1.58
CA SER A 74 -3.88 12.07 -0.25
C SER A 74 -2.47 12.68 -0.24
N ASP A 75 -1.96 13.16 -1.37
CA ASP A 75 -0.56 13.61 -1.56
C ASP A 75 0.48 12.59 -1.02
N ALA A 76 0.15 11.30 -1.13
CA ALA A 76 1.00 10.22 -0.67
C ALA A 76 1.91 9.73 -1.80
N LYS A 77 3.13 9.31 -1.46
CA LYS A 77 4.00 8.62 -2.42
C LYS A 77 3.40 7.25 -2.69
N PHE A 78 3.22 7.00 -3.98
CA PHE A 78 2.71 5.74 -4.49
C PHE A 78 3.85 4.87 -5.01
N ALA A 79 3.87 3.60 -4.60
CA ALA A 79 4.68 2.59 -5.25
C ALA A 79 3.81 1.42 -5.72
N ARG A 80 4.18 0.87 -6.87
CA ARG A 80 3.56 -0.35 -7.41
C ARG A 80 4.60 -1.45 -7.44
N LEU A 81 4.25 -2.60 -6.87
CA LEU A 81 5.06 -3.79 -6.89
C LEU A 81 4.27 -4.91 -7.58
N GLN A 82 4.87 -5.49 -8.62
CA GLN A 82 4.28 -6.62 -9.33
C GLN A 82 4.79 -7.92 -8.73
N GLY A 83 3.89 -8.82 -8.36
CA GLY A 83 4.22 -10.14 -7.87
C GLY A 83 4.86 -11.00 -8.95
N ARG A 84 6.10 -11.45 -8.71
CA ARG A 84 6.86 -12.35 -9.59
C ARG A 84 7.49 -13.46 -8.76
N ALA A 85 7.68 -14.63 -9.36
CA ALA A 85 8.22 -15.81 -8.69
C ALA A 85 9.71 -15.67 -8.28
N ASP A 86 10.39 -14.66 -8.81
CA ASP A 86 11.78 -14.32 -8.54
C ASP A 86 11.95 -13.08 -7.64
N LEU A 87 10.86 -12.45 -7.20
CA LEU A 87 10.91 -11.24 -6.38
C LEU A 87 11.70 -11.49 -5.10
N GLN A 88 12.73 -10.69 -4.86
CA GLN A 88 13.58 -10.80 -3.67
C GLN A 88 13.10 -9.90 -2.52
N PRO A 89 13.38 -10.26 -1.26
CA PRO A 89 13.08 -9.39 -0.12
C PRO A 89 13.74 -8.01 -0.23
N THR A 90 14.94 -7.95 -0.81
CA THR A 90 15.69 -6.70 -1.04
C THR A 90 15.00 -5.75 -2.01
N GLU A 91 14.24 -6.27 -2.99
CA GLU A 91 13.42 -5.45 -3.89
C GLU A 91 12.18 -4.87 -3.18
N VAL A 92 11.79 -5.41 -2.03
CA VAL A 92 10.63 -4.96 -1.23
C VAL A 92 11.06 -3.98 -0.14
N VAL A 93 12.06 -4.39 0.63
CA VAL A 93 12.53 -3.76 1.87
C VAL A 93 13.65 -2.76 1.58
N GLY A 94 14.55 -3.09 0.65
CA GLY A 94 15.79 -2.38 0.39
C GLY A 94 17.02 -3.25 0.63
N PHE A 95 18.20 -2.71 0.36
CA PHE A 95 19.49 -3.38 0.60
C PHE A 95 20.59 -2.37 0.96
N GLN A 96 21.66 -2.87 1.58
CA GLN A 96 22.89 -2.10 1.78
C GLN A 96 23.98 -2.57 0.83
N MET A 97 24.76 -1.62 0.30
CA MET A 97 25.91 -1.91 -0.54
C MET A 97 27.06 -0.95 -0.28
N ILE A 98 28.29 -1.39 -0.50
CA ILE A 98 29.46 -0.50 -0.48
C ILE A 98 29.59 0.13 -1.86
N ASN A 99 29.59 1.46 -1.92
CA ASN A 99 29.87 2.20 -3.14
C ASN A 99 31.35 1.96 -3.52
N PRO A 100 31.63 1.31 -4.67
CA PRO A 100 33.00 0.95 -5.04
C PRO A 100 33.89 2.16 -5.36
N ALA A 101 33.31 3.31 -5.71
CA ALA A 101 34.07 4.53 -6.00
C ALA A 101 34.49 5.29 -4.73
N THR A 102 33.68 5.23 -3.68
CA THR A 102 33.92 6.02 -2.45
C THR A 102 34.26 5.19 -1.23
N GLY A 103 34.04 3.87 -1.28
CA GLY A 103 34.14 2.97 -0.13
C GLY A 103 33.04 3.17 0.92
N ALA A 104 32.07 4.06 0.68
CA ALA A 104 31.01 4.37 1.63
C ALA A 104 29.91 3.30 1.60
N LEU A 105 29.36 2.97 2.78
CA LEU A 105 28.15 2.16 2.88
C LEU A 105 26.93 3.00 2.47
N VAL A 106 26.20 2.54 1.46
CA VAL A 106 24.99 3.18 0.93
C VAL A 106 23.81 2.24 1.18
N THR A 107 22.68 2.80 1.60
CA THR A 107 21.42 2.08 1.75
C THR A 107 20.46 2.50 0.64
N GLU A 108 19.96 1.55 -0.10
CA GLU A 108 18.89 1.74 -1.10
C GLU A 108 17.58 1.23 -0.49
N PHE A 109 16.59 2.11 -0.38
CA PHE A 109 15.30 1.77 0.22
C PHE A 109 14.34 1.17 -0.80
N GLY A 110 13.70 0.07 -0.42
CA GLY A 110 12.64 -0.54 -1.21
C GLY A 110 11.32 0.23 -1.11
N PRO A 111 10.31 -0.16 -1.91
CA PRO A 111 8.97 0.43 -1.89
C PRO A 111 8.33 0.48 -0.50
N LEU A 112 8.59 -0.52 0.35
CA LEU A 112 8.03 -0.60 1.69
C LEU A 112 8.52 0.50 2.64
N ALA A 113 9.70 1.06 2.38
CA ALA A 113 10.29 2.13 3.20
C ALA A 113 10.18 3.51 2.54
N SER A 114 9.80 3.59 1.25
CA SER A 114 9.84 4.82 0.46
C SER A 114 8.46 5.34 0.02
N ALA A 115 7.39 4.56 0.20
CA ALA A 115 6.03 4.92 -0.21
C ALA A 115 5.00 4.69 0.91
N GLU A 116 4.03 5.59 1.04
CA GLU A 116 2.92 5.48 2.00
C GLU A 116 1.75 4.66 1.43
N VAL A 117 1.60 4.60 0.10
CA VAL A 117 0.60 3.75 -0.56
C VAL A 117 1.30 2.77 -1.50
N ILE A 118 1.14 1.48 -1.21
CA ILE A 118 1.74 0.41 -2.01
C ILE A 118 0.66 -0.46 -2.62
N LEU A 119 0.64 -0.51 -3.95
CA LEU A 119 -0.14 -1.48 -4.69
C LEU A 119 0.70 -2.72 -4.98
N LEU A 120 0.36 -3.84 -4.34
CA LEU A 120 0.95 -5.13 -4.59
C LEU A 120 0.05 -5.97 -5.50
N ASP A 121 0.40 -6.07 -6.78
CA ASP A 121 -0.32 -6.93 -7.72
C ASP A 121 0.16 -8.39 -7.58
N GLU A 122 -0.74 -9.35 -7.75
CA GLU A 122 -0.40 -10.78 -7.78
C GLU A 122 0.41 -11.30 -6.57
N ILE A 123 0.07 -10.90 -5.34
CA ILE A 123 0.75 -11.36 -4.11
C ILE A 123 0.97 -12.89 -4.05
N ASN A 124 0.03 -13.66 -4.59
CA ASN A 124 0.08 -15.12 -4.63
C ASN A 124 1.19 -15.69 -5.54
N ARG A 125 1.85 -14.86 -6.36
CA ARG A 125 2.97 -15.26 -7.24
C ARG A 125 4.34 -15.01 -6.62
N ILE A 126 4.40 -14.40 -5.43
CA ILE A 126 5.64 -14.02 -4.76
C ILE A 126 6.15 -15.19 -3.91
N PRO A 127 7.47 -15.42 -3.81
CA PRO A 127 8.02 -16.39 -2.88
C PRO A 127 7.65 -16.10 -1.43
N LEU A 128 7.47 -17.16 -0.63
CA LEU A 128 7.12 -17.03 0.80
C LEU A 128 8.06 -16.09 1.56
N LYS A 129 9.37 -16.12 1.28
CA LYS A 129 10.35 -15.25 1.96
C LYS A 129 10.08 -13.76 1.72
N SER A 130 9.80 -13.38 0.47
CA SER A 130 9.54 -11.99 0.09
C SER A 130 8.14 -11.54 0.52
N GLN A 131 7.17 -12.47 0.51
CA GLN A 131 5.85 -12.22 1.08
C GLN A 131 5.92 -12.00 2.60
N SER A 132 6.70 -12.81 3.33
CA SER A 132 6.95 -12.62 4.76
C SER A 132 7.60 -11.28 5.04
N ALA A 133 8.65 -10.91 4.31
CA ALA A 133 9.31 -9.60 4.47
C ALA A 133 8.36 -8.41 4.23
N PHE A 134 7.47 -8.53 3.23
CA PHE A 134 6.44 -7.53 2.98
C PHE A 134 5.44 -7.41 4.15
N LEU A 135 4.94 -8.55 4.64
CA LEU A 135 3.97 -8.58 5.74
C LEU A 135 4.57 -8.11 7.07
N GLU A 136 5.82 -8.47 7.34
CA GLU A 136 6.56 -8.07 8.54
C GLU A 136 6.74 -6.55 8.59
N GLY A 137 7.21 -5.93 7.50
CA GLY A 137 7.37 -4.47 7.47
C GLY A 137 6.04 -3.70 7.56
N LEU A 138 4.93 -4.28 7.09
CA LEU A 138 3.60 -3.71 7.31
C LEU A 138 3.16 -3.81 8.78
N GLN A 139 3.43 -4.95 9.43
CA GLN A 139 3.04 -5.19 10.81
C GLN A 139 3.85 -4.32 11.80
N ASP A 140 5.16 -4.27 11.62
CA ASP A 140 6.07 -3.62 12.58
C ASP A 140 6.22 -2.12 12.32
N ARG A 141 5.67 -1.61 11.20
CA ARG A 141 5.81 -0.22 10.74
C ARG A 141 7.25 0.27 10.63
N THR A 142 8.18 -0.68 10.59
CA THR A 142 9.61 -0.45 10.60
C THR A 142 10.21 -1.46 9.65
N VAL A 143 11.16 -1.00 8.85
CA VAL A 143 11.86 -1.82 7.87
C VAL A 143 13.32 -1.87 8.27
N THR A 144 13.85 -3.07 8.47
CA THR A 144 15.28 -3.27 8.74
C THR A 144 15.97 -3.72 7.46
N VAL A 145 17.00 -2.98 7.05
CA VAL A 145 17.79 -3.28 5.86
C VAL A 145 19.17 -3.77 6.33
N GLY A 146 19.64 -4.88 5.75
CA GLY A 146 20.93 -5.50 6.06
C GLY A 146 21.54 -6.25 4.89
#